data_AF-A0A842SNI3-F1
#
_entry.id   AF-A0A842SNI3-F1
#
_cell.length_a   1.000
_cell.length_b   1.000
_cell.length_c   1.000
_cell.angle_alpha   90.00
_cell.angle_beta   90.00
_cell.angle_gamma   90.00
#
_symmetry.space_group_name_H-M   'P 1'
#
loop_
_entity.id
_entity.type
_entity.pdbx_description
1 polymer ?
#
loop_
_entity_poly.entity_id
_entity_poly.type
_entity_poly.pdbx_seq_one_letter_code
_entity_poly.pdbx_strand_id
1 'polypeptide(L)'
;MMVEKSYDLIIEVSDGFLNKTLKTFYNEDVLPKTFTGIYKLDVPEVLDDYKEVEYNIQLTEPLIIDAVTENKILLNFKSDIELSNSLINIDIGVVGYLISNPVYNREKHVLELNVDAFRFEDINLFNAISLPSILLELVDGIIIDLFQNIDTLNEIPLSPIVGNFSLPEVPEDREYRIPLGLGKIDILGEDMLAIGFNIFFEGAGEQTELSDFSKGHNLALTLSQSAAKKIINHWWKYTTHTKSHFLKGRMIIKDIDEVIKYLSKFSVEMYPKLATLGFLELYLDFINIWMDYEAIIKFNKPSVLLKEETLKVDGEALLELTGTLRIELDIGLEFDTSGPIPDTVTPWKDDRLIRKGKRVIDLFTFDKRRVYIDLFDARATLVLDIGKRLLAQIHGFNLDLDIDWNLPRSLNRALGRHIEKEIISQFPLVPVSPSIISQNIEGSSVYVDLDIKDIIHREGEIVIHSNIVYKI
;
A
#
# COMPACT_ATOMS: atom_id res chain seq x y z
N MET A 1 14.33 -8.08 -23.08
CA MET A 1 14.71 -8.89 -21.91
C MET A 1 15.11 -7.89 -20.85
N MET A 2 14.17 -7.43 -20.03
CA MET A 2 14.51 -6.49 -18.96
C MET A 2 15.26 -7.28 -17.90
N VAL A 3 16.43 -6.77 -17.58
CA VAL A 3 17.29 -7.32 -16.56
C VAL A 3 16.67 -6.88 -15.23
N GLU A 4 15.90 -7.76 -14.57
CA GLU A 4 15.42 -7.54 -13.19
C GLU A 4 16.66 -7.49 -12.27
N LYS A 5 17.16 -6.28 -12.03
CA LYS A 5 18.35 -5.98 -11.23
C LYS A 5 18.06 -4.77 -10.34
N SER A 6 17.41 -4.98 -9.21
CA SER A 6 17.37 -4.02 -8.09
C SER A 6 16.82 -4.68 -6.82
N TYR A 7 17.12 -4.10 -5.65
CA TYR A 7 16.42 -4.42 -4.40
C TYR A 7 14.91 -4.18 -4.55
N ASP A 8 14.09 -4.95 -3.82
CA ASP A 8 12.63 -4.78 -3.88
C ASP A 8 12.18 -3.41 -3.33
N LEU A 9 12.83 -2.96 -2.26
CA LEU A 9 12.62 -1.66 -1.64
C LEU A 9 13.98 -1.00 -1.37
N ILE A 10 14.15 0.26 -1.75
CA ILE A 10 15.32 1.07 -1.41
C ILE A 10 14.84 2.26 -0.59
N ILE A 11 15.50 2.50 0.53
CA ILE A 11 15.26 3.65 1.41
C ILE A 11 16.51 4.52 1.38
N GLU A 12 16.38 5.72 0.86
CA GLU A 12 17.46 6.72 0.82
C GLU A 12 17.19 7.78 1.87
N VAL A 13 18.20 8.04 2.68
CA VAL A 13 18.12 8.86 3.88
C VAL A 13 19.26 9.85 3.89
N SER A 14 18.92 11.14 4.00
CA SER A 14 19.93 12.20 4.16
C SER A 14 20.60 12.18 5.54
N ASP A 15 21.86 12.58 5.58
CA ASP A 15 22.63 12.87 6.79
C ASP A 15 21.92 13.90 7.70
N GLY A 16 21.33 14.94 7.12
CA GLY A 16 20.57 15.97 7.80
C GLY A 16 19.34 15.39 8.50
N PHE A 17 18.71 14.37 7.91
CA PHE A 17 17.65 13.62 8.59
C PHE A 17 18.19 12.79 9.75
N LEU A 18 19.28 12.05 9.57
CA LEU A 18 19.84 11.21 10.63
C LEU A 18 20.27 12.08 11.82
N ASN A 19 20.95 13.20 11.55
CA ASN A 19 21.35 14.20 12.55
C ASN A 19 20.16 14.83 13.26
N LYS A 20 19.08 15.17 12.53
CA LYS A 20 17.84 15.66 13.14
C LYS A 20 17.20 14.60 14.05
N THR A 21 17.20 13.34 13.63
CA THR A 21 16.68 12.22 14.43
C THR A 21 17.46 12.05 15.73
N LEU A 22 18.79 11.98 15.64
CA LEU A 22 19.68 11.86 16.81
C LEU A 22 19.48 13.03 17.78
N LYS A 23 19.36 14.25 17.26
CA LYS A 23 19.08 15.44 18.07
C LYS A 23 17.71 15.38 18.77
N THR A 24 16.66 14.94 18.07
CA THR A 24 15.34 14.76 18.68
C THR A 24 15.40 13.68 19.76
N PHE A 25 16.06 12.55 19.50
CA PHE A 25 16.14 11.44 20.47
C PHE A 25 16.94 11.83 21.71
N TYR A 26 18.00 12.61 21.54
CA TYR A 26 18.74 13.21 22.65
C TYR A 26 17.85 14.18 23.45
N ASN A 27 17.13 15.09 22.81
CA ASN A 27 16.31 16.06 23.52
C ASN A 27 15.14 15.43 24.30
N GLU A 28 14.58 14.34 23.77
CA GLU A 28 13.42 13.64 24.35
C GLU A 28 13.82 12.48 25.27
N ASP A 29 15.09 12.41 25.70
CA ASP A 29 15.64 11.39 26.62
C ASP A 29 15.42 9.93 26.15
N VAL A 30 15.29 9.73 24.84
CA VAL A 30 15.19 8.39 24.23
C VAL A 30 16.56 7.69 24.26
N LEU A 31 17.63 8.48 24.05
CA LEU A 31 19.01 8.03 24.25
C LEU A 31 19.45 8.41 25.67
N PRO A 32 20.06 7.49 26.45
CA PRO A 32 20.61 7.83 27.74
C PRO A 32 21.68 8.91 27.60
N LYS A 33 21.56 9.98 28.38
CA LYS A 33 22.54 11.08 28.41
C LYS A 33 23.69 10.83 29.36
N THR A 34 23.47 9.97 30.35
CA THR A 34 24.38 9.77 31.47
C THR A 34 24.63 8.29 31.66
N PHE A 35 25.89 7.93 31.85
CA PHE A 35 26.35 6.57 31.99
C PHE A 35 27.30 6.49 33.18
N THR A 36 27.04 5.55 34.07
CA THR A 36 27.83 5.38 35.30
C THR A 36 28.39 3.97 35.39
N GLY A 37 29.62 3.83 35.85
CA GLY A 37 30.23 2.52 36.05
C GLY A 37 31.47 2.56 36.93
N ILE A 38 32.13 1.41 37.04
CA ILE A 38 33.34 1.24 37.84
C ILE A 38 34.40 0.60 36.95
N TYR A 39 35.52 1.30 36.76
CA TYR A 39 36.68 0.79 36.05
C TYR A 39 37.71 0.25 37.05
N LYS A 40 38.24 -0.95 36.77
CA LYS A 40 39.24 -1.59 37.63
C LYS A 40 40.65 -1.38 37.09
N LEU A 41 41.44 -0.59 37.80
CA LEU A 41 42.84 -0.35 37.53
C LEU A 41 43.69 -1.58 37.86
N ASP A 42 44.60 -1.94 36.96
CA ASP A 42 45.61 -2.98 37.20
C ASP A 42 46.79 -2.40 38.01
N VAL A 43 46.56 -2.21 39.32
CA VAL A 43 47.55 -1.70 40.26
C VAL A 43 47.98 -2.77 41.29
N PRO A 44 49.21 -2.70 41.81
CA PRO A 44 49.70 -3.65 42.83
C PRO A 44 48.79 -3.72 44.06
N GLU A 45 48.76 -4.85 44.78
CA GLU A 45 47.90 -5.09 45.96
C GLU A 45 48.04 -4.03 47.07
N VAL A 46 49.19 -3.36 47.14
CA VAL A 46 49.43 -2.27 48.12
C VAL A 46 48.56 -1.03 47.85
N LEU A 47 47.97 -0.94 46.65
CA LEU A 47 47.09 0.14 46.19
C LEU A 47 45.65 -0.36 45.96
N ASP A 48 45.23 -1.42 46.66
CA ASP A 48 43.89 -2.01 46.52
C ASP A 48 42.76 -0.98 46.72
N ASP A 49 42.91 -0.05 47.66
CA ASP A 49 41.95 1.05 47.89
C ASP A 49 41.80 1.99 46.67
N TYR A 50 42.71 1.92 45.71
CA TYR A 50 42.73 2.71 44.49
C TYR A 50 42.43 1.91 43.22
N LYS A 51 42.12 0.61 43.36
CA LYS A 51 41.81 -0.25 42.20
C LYS A 51 40.52 0.13 41.50
N GLU A 52 39.57 0.73 42.21
CA GLU A 52 38.25 1.03 41.64
C GLU A 52 38.13 2.54 41.40
N VAL A 53 37.87 2.91 40.16
CA VAL A 53 37.55 4.28 39.75
C VAL A 53 36.11 4.30 39.30
N GLU A 54 35.27 5.03 40.01
CA GLU A 54 33.91 5.31 39.59
C GLU A 54 33.97 6.33 38.45
N TYR A 55 33.22 6.09 37.39
CA TYR A 55 33.09 7.03 36.28
C TYR A 55 31.63 7.43 36.08
N ASN A 56 31.44 8.69 35.72
CA ASN A 56 30.16 9.24 35.28
C ASN A 56 30.41 10.00 33.96
N ILE A 57 29.90 9.45 32.86
CA ILE A 57 30.02 10.03 31.52
C ILE A 57 28.68 10.67 31.17
N GLN A 58 28.71 11.95 30.86
CA GLN A 58 27.55 12.69 30.37
C GLN A 58 27.81 13.18 28.95
N LEU A 59 26.97 12.75 28.00
CA LEU A 59 26.93 13.34 26.66
C LEU A 59 26.38 14.78 26.78
N THR A 60 27.21 15.77 26.44
CA THR A 60 26.86 17.19 26.54
C THR A 60 26.13 17.71 25.31
N GLU A 61 26.29 17.02 24.18
CA GLU A 61 25.67 17.34 22.91
C GLU A 61 25.16 16.05 22.23
N PRO A 62 24.15 16.13 21.34
CA PRO A 62 23.70 14.98 20.56
C PRO A 62 24.82 14.47 19.65
N LEU A 63 24.83 13.17 19.39
CA LEU A 63 25.71 12.56 18.39
C LEU A 63 25.43 13.15 17.00
N ILE A 64 26.49 13.44 16.24
CA ILE A 64 26.39 14.01 14.90
C ILE A 64 27.10 13.07 13.92
N ILE A 65 26.41 12.64 12.87
CA ILE A 65 27.00 11.99 11.71
C ILE A 65 27.64 13.08 10.85
N ASP A 66 28.97 13.02 10.73
CA ASP A 66 29.79 14.05 10.08
C ASP A 66 30.23 13.65 8.67
N ALA A 67 30.51 12.35 8.47
CA ALA A 67 30.71 11.81 7.13
C ALA A 67 30.29 10.35 7.05
N VAL A 68 29.80 9.98 5.89
CA VAL A 68 29.52 8.60 5.51
C VAL A 68 30.48 8.32 4.35
N THR A 69 31.54 7.52 4.57
CA THR A 69 32.55 7.25 3.53
C THR A 69 32.88 5.76 3.47
N GLU A 70 32.79 5.15 2.30
CA GLU A 70 33.23 3.76 2.02
C GLU A 70 32.77 2.72 3.08
N ASN A 71 31.46 2.70 3.37
CA ASN A 71 30.78 1.87 4.38
C ASN A 71 31.07 2.20 5.85
N LYS A 72 31.72 3.34 6.12
CA LYS A 72 31.99 3.79 7.49
C LYS A 72 31.17 5.03 7.81
N ILE A 73 30.56 5.02 9.00
CA ILE A 73 29.91 6.20 9.57
C ILE A 73 30.89 6.83 10.57
N LEU A 74 31.16 8.12 10.39
CA LEU A 74 31.87 8.95 11.36
C LEU A 74 30.84 9.66 12.24
N LEU A 75 30.82 9.29 13.51
CA LEU A 75 29.92 9.84 14.52
C LEU A 75 30.74 10.70 15.49
N ASN A 76 30.51 11.99 15.48
CA ASN A 76 31.11 12.92 16.42
C ASN A 76 30.35 12.89 17.74
N PHE A 77 31.09 12.92 18.84
CA PHE A 77 30.55 12.98 20.18
C PHE A 77 31.30 14.01 21.03
N LYS A 78 30.58 14.52 22.02
CA LYS A 78 31.13 15.37 23.05
C LYS A 78 30.58 14.96 24.40
N SER A 79 31.47 14.75 25.35
CA SER A 79 31.11 14.24 26.66
C SER A 79 31.95 14.86 27.76
N ASP A 80 31.33 15.07 28.91
CA ASP A 80 32.04 15.33 30.15
C ASP A 80 32.15 14.02 30.92
N ILE A 81 33.34 13.73 31.43
CA ILE A 81 33.67 12.53 32.20
C ILE A 81 34.11 12.97 33.58
N GLU A 82 33.35 12.59 34.59
CA GLU A 82 33.76 12.70 35.98
C GLU A 82 34.34 11.36 36.41
N LEU A 83 35.58 11.38 36.90
CA LEU A 83 36.26 10.22 37.45
C LEU A 83 36.46 10.45 38.94
N SER A 84 35.92 9.56 39.77
CA SER A 84 36.02 9.64 41.22
C SER A 84 36.64 8.39 41.83
N ASN A 85 37.51 8.63 42.79
CA ASN A 85 38.06 7.64 43.72
C ASN A 85 38.01 8.25 45.13
N SER A 86 38.22 7.43 46.16
CA SER A 86 38.38 7.82 47.57
C SER A 86 39.25 9.07 47.85
N LEU A 87 40.16 9.48 46.96
CA LEU A 87 41.03 10.64 47.15
C LEU A 87 40.90 11.75 46.09
N ILE A 88 40.47 11.44 44.87
CA ILE A 88 40.57 12.36 43.74
C ILE A 88 39.28 12.31 42.94
N ASN A 89 38.74 13.49 42.65
CA ASN A 89 37.73 13.71 41.63
C ASN A 89 38.36 14.50 40.47
N ILE A 90 38.19 14.01 39.25
CA ILE A 90 38.74 14.60 38.04
C ILE A 90 37.60 14.80 37.05
N ASP A 91 37.47 16.02 36.52
CA ASP A 91 36.51 16.35 35.48
C ASP A 91 37.24 16.54 34.15
N ILE A 92 36.82 15.80 33.13
CA ILE A 92 37.47 15.73 31.82
C ILE A 92 36.43 15.97 30.74
N GLY A 93 36.60 17.02 29.93
CA GLY A 93 35.85 17.22 28.70
C GLY A 93 36.52 16.47 27.55
N VAL A 94 35.76 15.67 26.81
CA VAL A 94 36.24 14.85 25.70
C VAL A 94 35.47 15.20 24.43
N VAL A 95 36.21 15.47 23.35
CA VAL A 95 35.70 15.63 21.99
C VAL A 95 36.38 14.58 21.11
N GLY A 96 35.59 13.83 20.35
CA GLY A 96 36.14 12.84 19.45
C GLY A 96 35.12 12.34 18.45
N TYR A 97 35.56 11.39 17.65
CA TYR A 97 34.73 10.70 16.69
C TYR A 97 34.92 9.19 16.76
N LEU A 98 33.82 8.48 16.54
CA LEU A 98 33.79 7.03 16.41
C LEU A 98 33.60 6.65 14.95
N ILE A 99 34.40 5.69 14.51
CA ILE A 99 34.35 5.10 13.17
C ILE A 99 33.60 3.78 13.31
N SER A 100 32.42 3.69 12.72
CA SER A 100 31.57 2.50 12.83
C SER A 100 31.27 1.90 11.45
N ASN A 101 31.12 0.58 11.40
CA ASN A 101 30.78 -0.18 10.20
C ASN A 101 29.43 -0.89 10.40
N PRO A 102 28.32 -0.17 10.17
CA PRO A 102 27.01 -0.64 10.59
C PRO A 102 26.58 -1.90 9.83
N VAL A 103 26.12 -2.91 10.56
CA VAL A 103 25.57 -4.17 10.03
C VAL A 103 24.21 -4.42 10.65
N TYR A 104 23.23 -4.83 9.84
CA TYR A 104 21.92 -5.20 10.38
C TYR A 104 21.90 -6.64 10.90
N ASN A 105 21.60 -6.80 12.19
CA ASN A 105 21.32 -8.09 12.79
C ASN A 105 19.88 -8.51 12.51
N ARG A 106 19.73 -9.52 11.66
CA ARG A 106 18.44 -10.03 11.19
C ARG A 106 17.62 -10.75 12.26
N GLU A 107 18.27 -11.38 13.23
CA GLU A 107 17.58 -12.12 14.30
C GLU A 107 17.00 -11.17 15.34
N LYS A 108 17.74 -10.10 15.63
CA LYS A 108 17.36 -9.07 16.61
C LYS A 108 16.56 -7.91 16.03
N HIS A 109 16.54 -7.74 14.70
CA HIS A 109 15.94 -6.58 14.02
C HIS A 109 16.56 -5.22 14.42
N VAL A 110 17.89 -5.21 14.65
CA VAL A 110 18.65 -4.02 15.07
C VAL A 110 19.78 -3.72 14.07
N LEU A 111 20.09 -2.43 13.88
CA LEU A 111 21.33 -2.00 13.23
C LEU A 111 22.43 -2.00 14.29
N GLU A 112 23.36 -2.94 14.16
CA GLU A 112 24.57 -2.98 14.97
C GLU A 112 25.55 -1.96 14.37
N LEU A 113 25.94 -0.94 15.12
CA LEU A 113 26.89 0.06 14.61
C LEU A 113 28.28 -0.52 14.34
N ASN A 114 28.69 -1.54 15.12
CA ASN A 114 30.03 -2.16 15.08
C ASN A 114 31.15 -1.11 15.03
N VAL A 115 31.49 -0.56 16.18
CA VAL A 115 32.53 0.47 16.27
C VAL A 115 33.91 -0.15 16.01
N ASP A 116 34.54 0.23 14.90
CA ASP A 116 35.87 -0.21 14.48
C ASP A 116 36.98 0.48 15.30
N ALA A 117 36.83 1.79 15.52
CA ALA A 117 37.86 2.60 16.15
C ALA A 117 37.32 3.88 16.79
N PHE A 118 38.02 4.35 17.82
CA PHE A 118 37.82 5.65 18.47
C PHE A 118 39.00 6.56 18.17
N ARG A 119 38.70 7.85 17.95
CA ARG A 119 39.70 8.90 17.78
C ARG A 119 39.29 10.09 18.62
N PHE A 120 40.18 10.49 19.53
CA PHE A 120 40.02 11.69 20.32
C PHE A 120 40.65 12.86 19.58
N GLU A 121 39.89 13.93 19.42
CA GLU A 121 40.38 15.18 18.83
C GLU A 121 40.91 16.10 19.92
N ASP A 122 40.18 16.19 21.03
CA ASP A 122 40.52 17.05 22.15
C ASP A 122 40.12 16.40 23.48
N ILE A 123 41.01 16.46 24.46
CA ILE A 123 40.77 15.99 25.82
C ILE A 123 41.24 17.10 26.77
N ASN A 124 40.25 17.80 27.31
CA ASN A 124 40.46 18.95 28.19
C ASN A 124 40.23 18.52 29.63
N LEU A 125 41.28 18.55 30.43
CA LEU A 125 41.15 18.38 31.87
C LEU A 125 40.94 19.76 32.49
N PHE A 126 39.80 19.97 33.16
CA PHE A 126 39.53 21.26 33.77
C PHE A 126 40.64 21.60 34.77
N ASN A 127 41.43 22.64 34.47
CA ASN A 127 42.60 23.15 35.22
C ASN A 127 43.98 22.50 34.98
N ALA A 128 44.23 21.73 33.91
CA ALA A 128 45.58 21.25 33.59
C ALA A 128 46.05 21.55 32.14
N ILE A 129 47.36 21.75 31.97
CA ILE A 129 48.01 22.12 30.69
C ILE A 129 48.27 20.88 29.80
N SER A 130 48.34 19.69 30.37
CA SER A 130 48.51 18.42 29.64
C SER A 130 48.15 17.22 30.51
N LEU A 131 47.48 16.22 29.94
CA LEU A 131 47.19 14.95 30.60
C LEU A 131 48.44 14.06 30.72
N PRO A 132 48.72 13.49 31.90
CA PRO A 132 49.59 12.33 32.04
C PRO A 132 49.12 11.17 31.16
N SER A 133 50.04 10.45 30.53
CA SER A 133 49.75 9.33 29.61
C SER A 133 48.84 8.25 30.22
N ILE A 134 48.98 8.01 31.53
CA ILE A 134 48.17 7.04 32.28
C ILE A 134 46.69 7.46 32.32
N LEU A 135 46.39 8.75 32.43
CA LEU A 135 45.01 9.23 32.40
C LEU A 135 44.42 9.17 31.00
N LEU A 136 45.23 9.35 29.96
CA LEU A 136 44.80 9.14 28.57
C LEU A 136 44.43 7.68 28.33
N GLU A 137 45.28 6.72 28.73
CA GLU A 137 44.97 5.29 28.61
C GLU A 137 43.71 4.88 29.38
N LEU A 138 43.47 5.48 30.55
CA LEU A 138 42.26 5.25 31.34
C LEU A 138 41.01 5.83 30.65
N VAL A 139 41.07 7.05 30.15
CA VAL A 139 39.95 7.68 29.41
C VAL A 139 39.64 6.89 28.14
N ASP A 140 40.66 6.50 27.38
CA ASP A 140 40.54 5.63 26.21
C ASP A 140 39.83 4.32 26.59
N GLY A 141 40.28 3.66 27.66
CA GLY A 141 39.70 2.41 28.17
C GLY A 141 38.23 2.55 28.56
N ILE A 142 37.85 3.61 29.29
CA ILE A 142 36.48 3.83 29.75
C ILE A 142 35.55 4.20 28.58
N ILE A 143 36.00 5.05 27.64
CA ILE A 143 35.20 5.40 26.45
C ILE A 143 35.00 4.17 25.56
N ILE A 144 36.05 3.37 25.34
CA ILE A 144 35.94 2.12 24.56
C ILE A 144 34.95 1.17 25.24
N ASP A 145 35.07 0.98 26.56
CA ASP A 145 34.18 0.13 27.35
C ASP A 145 32.72 0.61 27.26
N LEU A 146 32.49 1.92 27.39
CA LEU A 146 31.19 2.56 27.25
C LEU A 146 30.53 2.22 25.90
N PHE A 147 31.21 2.47 24.79
CA PHE A 147 30.60 2.28 23.48
C PHE A 147 30.61 0.82 23.00
N GLN A 148 31.47 -0.05 23.54
CA GLN A 148 31.45 -1.48 23.22
C GLN A 148 30.44 -2.27 24.05
N ASN A 149 30.27 -1.94 25.34
CA ASN A 149 29.49 -2.74 26.30
C ASN A 149 28.11 -2.16 26.64
N ILE A 150 27.75 -1.00 26.09
CA ILE A 150 26.38 -0.50 26.18
C ILE A 150 25.59 -1.06 24.98
N ASP A 151 24.87 -2.14 25.25
CA ASP A 151 23.96 -2.80 24.30
C ASP A 151 23.01 -1.79 23.63
N THR A 152 22.59 -0.74 24.34
CA THR A 152 21.65 0.29 23.83
C THR A 152 22.25 1.30 22.84
N LEU A 153 23.58 1.47 22.79
CA LEU A 153 24.25 2.36 21.84
C LEU A 153 24.75 1.60 20.61
N ASN A 154 25.18 0.35 20.79
CA ASN A 154 25.61 -0.49 19.68
C ASN A 154 24.46 -1.06 18.86
N GLU A 155 23.30 -1.30 19.48
CA GLU A 155 22.12 -1.83 18.79
C GLU A 155 21.06 -0.72 18.63
N ILE A 156 20.99 -0.11 17.45
CA ILE A 156 19.91 0.82 17.13
C ILE A 156 18.72 -0.02 16.64
N PRO A 157 17.58 -0.05 17.36
CA PRO A 157 16.40 -0.74 16.85
C PRO A 157 15.93 -0.06 15.56
N LEU A 158 16.07 -0.76 14.42
CA LEU A 158 15.43 -0.37 13.16
C LEU A 158 13.95 -0.80 13.12
N SER A 159 13.48 -1.40 14.20
CA SER A 159 12.10 -1.83 14.41
C SER A 159 11.06 -0.68 14.53
N PRO A 160 11.36 0.55 14.09
CA PRO A 160 10.33 1.43 13.55
C PRO A 160 10.33 1.51 12.00
N ILE A 161 11.48 1.40 11.34
CA ILE A 161 11.64 1.69 9.90
C ILE A 161 11.38 0.45 9.02
N VAL A 162 11.61 -0.76 9.56
CA VAL A 162 11.67 -2.02 8.79
C VAL A 162 10.77 -3.12 9.41
N GLY A 163 10.04 -2.81 10.47
CA GLY A 163 9.26 -3.79 11.23
C GLY A 163 7.82 -3.97 10.74
N ASN A 164 7.53 -5.12 10.11
CA ASN A 164 6.19 -5.70 10.01
C ASN A 164 5.11 -4.85 9.32
N PHE A 165 5.24 -4.65 8.00
CA PHE A 165 4.22 -3.94 7.24
C PHE A 165 2.92 -4.75 7.14
N SER A 166 1.81 -4.11 7.53
CA SER A 166 0.46 -4.63 7.36
C SER A 166 -0.08 -4.31 5.97
N LEU A 167 -0.90 -5.20 5.44
CA LEU A 167 -1.63 -4.99 4.19
C LEU A 167 -3.12 -4.76 4.47
N PRO A 168 -3.83 -4.02 3.60
CA PRO A 168 -5.26 -3.82 3.78
C PRO A 168 -5.98 -5.15 3.58
N GLU A 169 -7.09 -5.35 4.31
CA GLU A 169 -7.95 -6.52 4.12
C GLU A 169 -7.20 -7.85 4.26
N VAL A 170 -6.25 -7.93 5.19
CA VAL A 170 -5.50 -9.14 5.54
C VAL A 170 -5.55 -9.29 7.07
N PRO A 171 -5.66 -10.51 7.64
CA PRO A 171 -5.66 -10.69 9.08
C PRO A 171 -4.37 -10.15 9.74
N GLU A 172 -4.45 -9.68 10.98
CA GLU A 172 -3.35 -8.97 11.66
C GLU A 172 -2.25 -9.88 12.24
N ASP A 173 -2.46 -11.21 12.19
CA ASP A 173 -1.54 -12.20 12.73
C ASP A 173 -0.17 -12.12 12.06
N ARG A 174 0.89 -12.46 12.83
CA ARG A 174 2.29 -12.36 12.37
C ARG A 174 2.54 -13.11 11.06
N GLU A 175 1.85 -14.22 10.81
CA GLU A 175 2.01 -15.05 9.61
C GLU A 175 1.60 -14.35 8.31
N TYR A 176 0.75 -13.32 8.38
CA TYR A 176 0.27 -12.58 7.21
C TYR A 176 1.02 -11.29 6.96
N ARG A 177 1.99 -10.94 7.81
CA ARG A 177 2.80 -9.73 7.66
C ARG A 177 3.85 -9.92 6.59
N ILE A 178 4.28 -8.82 5.97
CA ILE A 178 5.34 -8.83 4.98
C ILE A 178 6.69 -8.88 5.69
N PRO A 179 7.50 -9.94 5.54
CA PRO A 179 8.85 -9.95 6.06
C PRO A 179 9.80 -9.23 5.09
N LEU A 180 10.70 -8.44 5.67
CA LEU A 180 11.76 -7.73 4.96
C LEU A 180 13.12 -8.29 5.37
N GLY A 181 13.96 -8.56 4.39
CA GLY A 181 15.38 -8.84 4.60
C GLY A 181 16.21 -7.65 4.18
N LEU A 182 17.06 -7.13 5.06
CA LEU A 182 18.09 -6.18 4.64
C LEU A 182 19.02 -6.85 3.62
N GLY A 183 19.21 -6.17 2.50
CA GLY A 183 20.09 -6.56 1.43
C GLY A 183 21.49 -5.97 1.54
N LYS A 184 21.61 -4.64 1.46
CA LYS A 184 22.87 -3.88 1.53
C LYS A 184 22.60 -2.48 2.06
N ILE A 185 23.58 -1.93 2.75
CA ILE A 185 23.68 -0.51 3.06
C ILE A 185 24.78 0.02 2.14
N ASP A 186 24.49 1.07 1.38
CA ASP A 186 25.43 1.77 0.51
C ASP A 186 25.38 3.26 0.81
N ILE A 187 26.42 3.97 0.43
CA ILE A 187 26.51 5.41 0.65
C ILE A 187 26.51 6.08 -0.71
N LEU A 188 25.50 6.92 -0.94
CA LEU A 188 25.29 7.62 -2.19
C LEU A 188 25.84 9.04 -2.10
N GLY A 189 27.17 9.18 -2.21
CA GLY A 189 27.86 10.47 -2.10
C GLY A 189 28.26 10.82 -0.65
N GLU A 190 28.40 12.11 -0.35
CA GLU A 190 28.89 12.58 0.97
C GLU A 190 27.77 12.65 2.03
N ASP A 191 26.52 12.85 1.60
CA ASP A 191 25.41 13.27 2.47
C ASP A 191 24.24 12.27 2.52
N MET A 192 24.37 11.08 1.89
CA MET A 192 23.23 10.15 1.78
C MET A 192 23.58 8.69 2.02
N LEU A 193 22.72 8.07 2.83
CA LEU A 193 22.71 6.65 3.14
C LEU A 193 21.57 5.97 2.39
N ALA A 194 21.86 4.93 1.62
CA ALA A 194 20.86 4.13 0.93
C ALA A 194 20.82 2.71 1.48
N ILE A 195 19.63 2.24 1.78
CA ILE A 195 19.40 0.95 2.40
C ILE A 195 18.48 0.13 1.50
N GLY A 196 19.01 -0.96 0.94
CA GLY A 196 18.28 -1.90 0.10
C GLY A 196 17.66 -3.04 0.93
N PHE A 197 16.41 -3.37 0.62
CA PHE A 197 15.63 -4.44 1.24
C PHE A 197 15.04 -5.39 0.19
N ASN A 198 14.96 -6.67 0.55
CA ASN A 198 14.28 -7.71 -0.20
C ASN A 198 13.01 -8.15 0.52
N ILE A 199 11.91 -8.27 -0.21
CA ILE A 199 10.62 -8.71 0.31
C ILE A 199 10.49 -10.22 0.13
N PHE A 200 10.01 -10.93 1.16
CA PHE A 200 9.84 -12.39 1.20
C PHE A 200 11.10 -13.23 1.00
N PHE A 201 12.29 -12.61 0.99
CA PHE A 201 13.60 -13.27 0.85
C PHE A 201 13.80 -14.10 -0.44
N GLU A 202 12.89 -14.02 -1.41
CA GLU A 202 12.99 -14.74 -2.69
C GLU A 202 13.75 -13.90 -3.73
N GLY A 203 14.76 -14.50 -4.38
CA GLY A 203 15.41 -13.93 -5.56
C GLY A 203 16.43 -12.84 -5.26
N ALA A 204 17.43 -13.13 -4.42
CA ALA A 204 18.63 -12.30 -4.31
C ALA A 204 19.42 -12.32 -5.64
N GLY A 205 18.99 -11.52 -6.61
CA GLY A 205 19.75 -11.25 -7.82
C GLY A 205 21.07 -10.54 -7.51
N GLU A 206 21.95 -10.43 -8.51
CA GLU A 206 23.20 -9.66 -8.39
C GLU A 206 22.89 -8.22 -7.96
N GLN A 207 23.50 -7.82 -6.84
CA GLN A 207 23.32 -6.53 -6.18
C GLN A 207 23.90 -5.43 -7.08
N THR A 208 23.04 -4.72 -7.81
CA THR A 208 23.42 -3.54 -8.59
C THR A 208 23.60 -2.33 -7.68
N GLU A 209 24.43 -1.40 -8.14
CA GLU A 209 24.69 -0.10 -7.51
C GLU A 209 23.38 0.62 -7.19
N LEU A 210 23.26 1.13 -5.97
CA LEU A 210 22.18 2.02 -5.58
C LEU A 210 22.40 3.35 -6.33
N SER A 211 21.35 3.90 -6.93
CA SER A 211 21.40 5.17 -7.66
C SER A 211 20.60 6.21 -6.90
N ASP A 212 21.12 7.43 -6.73
CA ASP A 212 20.45 8.49 -5.97
C ASP A 212 19.13 8.93 -6.61
N PHE A 213 18.02 8.64 -5.92
CA PHE A 213 16.68 9.04 -6.30
C PHE A 213 16.13 10.21 -5.47
N SER A 214 16.82 10.64 -4.41
CA SER A 214 16.35 11.60 -3.40
C SER A 214 16.04 12.98 -3.96
N LYS A 215 16.77 13.42 -4.99
CA LYS A 215 16.71 14.79 -5.55
C LYS A 215 16.74 15.90 -4.48
N GLY A 216 17.42 15.67 -3.35
CA GLY A 216 17.50 16.64 -2.23
C GLY A 216 16.34 16.62 -1.23
N HIS A 217 15.48 15.59 -1.26
CA HIS A 217 14.48 15.33 -0.21
C HIS A 217 15.10 14.57 0.98
N ASN A 218 14.48 14.69 2.16
CA ASN A 218 14.99 14.03 3.38
C ASN A 218 14.95 12.50 3.30
N LEU A 219 13.93 11.96 2.62
CA LEU A 219 13.66 10.54 2.45
C LEU A 219 13.15 10.27 1.03
N ALA A 220 13.77 9.29 0.37
CA ALA A 220 13.28 8.68 -0.87
C ALA A 220 12.99 7.20 -0.64
N LEU A 221 11.79 6.74 -1.03
CA LEU A 221 11.42 5.33 -1.00
C LEU A 221 11.21 4.86 -2.43
N THR A 222 12.02 3.91 -2.89
CA THR A 222 11.88 3.32 -4.24
C THR A 222 11.37 1.89 -4.12
N LEU A 223 10.28 1.58 -4.81
CA LEU A 223 9.65 0.27 -4.83
C LEU A 223 9.67 -0.29 -6.25
N SER A 224 10.23 -1.49 -6.42
CA SER A 224 10.36 -2.12 -7.73
C SER A 224 9.09 -2.84 -8.19
N GLN A 225 9.00 -3.11 -9.50
CA GLN A 225 7.94 -3.93 -10.09
C GLN A 225 7.89 -5.34 -9.51
N SER A 226 9.05 -5.92 -9.16
CA SER A 226 9.15 -7.20 -8.47
C SER A 226 8.47 -7.13 -7.10
N ALA A 227 8.78 -6.08 -6.33
CA ALA A 227 8.19 -5.84 -5.01
C ALA A 227 6.67 -5.70 -5.08
N ALA A 228 6.15 -4.87 -5.99
CA ALA A 228 4.72 -4.71 -6.20
C ALA A 228 4.06 -6.06 -6.52
N LYS A 229 4.66 -6.85 -7.41
CA LYS A 229 4.15 -8.18 -7.78
C LYS A 229 4.14 -9.15 -6.59
N LYS A 230 5.20 -9.15 -5.77
CA LYS A 230 5.29 -9.95 -4.54
C LYS A 230 4.22 -9.56 -3.52
N ILE A 231 4.01 -8.27 -3.30
CA ILE A 231 2.97 -7.73 -2.41
C ILE A 231 1.58 -8.14 -2.88
N ILE A 232 1.27 -7.95 -4.16
CA ILE A 232 -0.03 -8.31 -4.75
C ILE A 232 -0.27 -9.82 -4.65
N ASN A 233 0.75 -10.65 -4.89
CA ASN A 233 0.63 -12.10 -4.76
C ASN A 233 0.28 -12.51 -3.33
N HIS A 234 0.97 -11.94 -2.34
CA HIS A 234 0.73 -12.23 -0.94
C HIS A 234 -0.64 -11.72 -0.49
N TRP A 235 -0.98 -10.47 -0.82
CA TRP A 235 -2.31 -9.90 -0.55
C TRP A 235 -3.41 -10.76 -1.17
N TRP A 236 -3.34 -11.08 -2.46
CA TRP A 236 -4.38 -11.86 -3.12
C TRP A 236 -4.53 -13.26 -2.52
N LYS A 237 -3.46 -13.86 -2.00
CA LYS A 237 -3.52 -15.17 -1.36
C LYS A 237 -4.30 -15.13 -0.03
N TYR A 238 -4.10 -14.08 0.76
CA TYR A 238 -4.57 -13.99 2.15
C TYR A 238 -5.65 -12.93 2.40
N THR A 239 -6.08 -12.23 1.36
CA THR A 239 -7.08 -11.16 1.50
C THR A 239 -8.42 -11.69 1.99
N THR A 240 -9.05 -10.92 2.89
CA THR A 240 -10.43 -11.09 3.31
C THR A 240 -11.42 -10.47 2.32
N HIS A 241 -10.94 -9.76 1.28
CA HIS A 241 -11.78 -9.27 0.19
C HIS A 241 -12.50 -10.44 -0.48
N THR A 242 -13.79 -10.24 -0.73
CA THR A 242 -14.61 -11.27 -1.34
C THR A 242 -14.20 -11.43 -2.80
N LYS A 243 -13.76 -12.63 -3.20
CA LYS A 243 -13.37 -12.91 -4.60
C LYS A 243 -14.56 -13.27 -5.50
N SER A 244 -15.72 -13.51 -4.90
CA SER A 244 -16.94 -13.94 -5.59
C SER A 244 -18.15 -13.14 -5.11
N HIS A 245 -18.68 -12.26 -5.96
CA HIS A 245 -19.83 -11.42 -5.65
C HIS A 245 -21.08 -11.94 -6.32
N PHE A 246 -22.18 -12.05 -5.57
CA PHE A 246 -23.51 -12.25 -6.12
C PHE A 246 -24.22 -10.91 -6.23
N LEU A 247 -24.65 -10.56 -7.44
CA LEU A 247 -25.42 -9.38 -7.75
C LEU A 247 -26.82 -9.80 -8.16
N LYS A 248 -27.82 -9.04 -7.72
CA LYS A 248 -29.19 -9.18 -8.17
C LYS A 248 -29.78 -7.80 -8.34
N GLY A 249 -30.38 -7.56 -9.51
CA GLY A 249 -30.89 -6.24 -9.83
C GLY A 249 -32.06 -6.25 -10.78
N ARG A 250 -32.68 -5.08 -10.90
CA ARG A 250 -33.75 -4.80 -11.87
C ARG A 250 -33.37 -3.56 -12.66
N MET A 251 -33.32 -3.71 -13.98
CA MET A 251 -33.09 -2.61 -14.91
C MET A 251 -34.40 -2.24 -15.59
N ILE A 252 -34.86 -0.99 -15.42
CA ILE A 252 -36.05 -0.47 -16.11
C ILE A 252 -35.64 0.00 -17.51
N ILE A 253 -36.36 -0.44 -18.53
CA ILE A 253 -36.11 -0.08 -19.92
C ILE A 253 -37.05 1.07 -20.28
N LYS A 254 -36.47 2.26 -20.49
CA LYS A 254 -37.24 3.48 -20.78
C LYS A 254 -37.63 3.62 -22.25
N ASP A 255 -36.88 2.99 -23.15
CA ASP A 255 -37.10 3.08 -24.60
C ASP A 255 -38.02 1.95 -25.06
N ILE A 256 -39.31 2.11 -24.75
CA ILE A 256 -40.35 1.10 -24.98
C ILE A 256 -40.61 0.89 -26.48
N ASP A 257 -40.50 1.96 -27.27
CA ASP A 257 -40.82 1.96 -28.71
C ASP A 257 -39.92 1.02 -29.52
N GLU A 258 -38.62 0.93 -29.19
CA GLU A 258 -37.68 0.04 -29.88
C GLU A 258 -37.97 -1.44 -29.56
N VAL A 259 -38.42 -1.73 -28.32
CA VAL A 259 -38.82 -3.08 -27.90
C VAL A 259 -40.15 -3.48 -28.52
N ILE A 260 -41.13 -2.56 -28.58
CA ILE A 260 -42.40 -2.79 -29.28
C ILE A 260 -42.14 -3.09 -30.76
N LYS A 261 -41.28 -2.31 -31.42
CA LYS A 261 -40.91 -2.55 -32.84
C LYS A 261 -40.22 -3.90 -33.03
N TYR A 262 -39.40 -4.35 -32.09
CA TYR A 262 -38.79 -5.67 -32.13
C TYR A 262 -39.83 -6.78 -31.92
N LEU A 263 -40.73 -6.64 -30.94
CA LEU A 263 -41.79 -7.59 -30.61
C LEU A 263 -42.86 -7.67 -31.70
N SER A 264 -43.17 -6.57 -32.40
CA SER A 264 -44.14 -6.54 -33.50
C SER A 264 -43.77 -7.45 -34.69
N LYS A 265 -42.50 -7.86 -34.79
CA LYS A 265 -42.05 -8.89 -35.74
C LYS A 265 -42.48 -10.30 -35.36
N PHE A 266 -42.75 -10.55 -34.08
CA PHE A 266 -43.34 -11.77 -33.55
C PHE A 266 -44.84 -11.57 -33.52
N SER A 267 -45.51 -11.88 -34.63
CA SER A 267 -46.93 -11.69 -34.91
C SER A 267 -47.90 -12.22 -33.83
N VAL A 268 -48.20 -11.43 -32.80
CA VAL A 268 -49.22 -11.79 -31.78
C VAL A 268 -50.62 -11.29 -32.16
N GLU A 269 -50.75 -10.30 -33.05
CA GLU A 269 -52.03 -9.68 -33.39
C GLU A 269 -52.98 -10.54 -34.25
N MET A 270 -52.51 -11.64 -34.86
CA MET A 270 -53.29 -12.33 -35.90
C MET A 270 -54.21 -13.47 -35.39
N TYR A 271 -53.96 -14.04 -34.20
CA TYR A 271 -54.64 -15.28 -33.78
C TYR A 271 -56.09 -15.13 -33.29
N PRO A 272 -56.47 -14.11 -32.48
CA PRO A 272 -57.84 -13.99 -31.95
C PRO A 272 -58.85 -13.53 -33.01
N LYS A 273 -58.48 -12.58 -33.89
CA LYS A 273 -59.36 -12.08 -34.96
C LYS A 273 -59.73 -13.18 -35.96
N LEU A 274 -58.80 -14.10 -36.25
CA LEU A 274 -59.05 -15.25 -37.13
C LEU A 274 -59.96 -16.31 -36.49
N ALA A 275 -59.84 -16.56 -35.18
CA ALA A 275 -60.65 -17.56 -34.49
C ALA A 275 -62.10 -17.11 -34.23
N THR A 276 -62.35 -15.80 -34.22
CA THR A 276 -63.62 -15.19 -33.79
C THR A 276 -64.33 -14.42 -34.91
N LEU A 277 -63.83 -14.53 -36.15
CA LEU A 277 -64.34 -13.81 -37.33
C LEU A 277 -64.41 -12.28 -37.14
N GLY A 278 -63.49 -11.71 -36.36
CA GLY A 278 -63.40 -10.27 -36.11
C GLY A 278 -64.18 -9.74 -34.90
N PHE A 279 -65.09 -10.52 -34.29
CA PHE A 279 -65.93 -10.03 -33.18
C PHE A 279 -65.21 -9.85 -31.83
N LEU A 280 -64.02 -10.42 -31.67
CA LEU A 280 -63.21 -10.24 -30.47
C LEU A 280 -61.87 -9.60 -30.82
N GLU A 281 -61.67 -8.42 -30.28
CA GLU A 281 -60.45 -7.64 -30.42
C GLU A 281 -59.64 -7.68 -29.13
N LEU A 282 -58.33 -7.84 -29.26
CA LEU A 282 -57.40 -7.69 -28.13
C LEU A 282 -56.77 -6.30 -28.17
N TYR A 283 -57.04 -5.51 -27.14
CA TYR A 283 -56.31 -4.29 -26.85
C TYR A 283 -55.08 -4.64 -25.98
N LEU A 284 -53.88 -4.25 -26.43
CA LEU A 284 -52.63 -4.45 -25.70
C LEU A 284 -51.96 -3.09 -25.49
N ASP A 285 -51.83 -2.66 -24.23
CA ASP A 285 -51.11 -1.45 -23.85
C ASP A 285 -49.86 -1.80 -23.05
N PHE A 286 -48.72 -1.24 -23.43
CA PHE A 286 -47.43 -1.52 -22.80
C PHE A 286 -47.20 -0.58 -21.62
N ILE A 287 -47.35 -1.08 -20.40
CA ILE A 287 -47.21 -0.27 -19.19
C ILE A 287 -45.74 -0.09 -18.81
N ASN A 288 -44.99 -1.18 -18.77
CA ASN A 288 -43.60 -1.16 -18.31
C ASN A 288 -42.81 -2.32 -18.88
N ILE A 289 -41.51 -2.10 -19.11
CA ILE A 289 -40.56 -3.12 -19.54
C ILE A 289 -39.37 -3.06 -18.58
N TRP A 290 -39.03 -4.18 -17.98
CA TRP A 290 -37.85 -4.27 -17.13
C TRP A 290 -37.17 -5.62 -17.30
N MET A 291 -35.92 -5.67 -16.87
CA MET A 291 -35.15 -6.89 -16.84
C MET A 291 -34.70 -7.17 -15.42
N ASP A 292 -35.09 -8.32 -14.90
CA ASP A 292 -34.56 -8.85 -13.64
C ASP A 292 -33.30 -9.66 -13.99
N TYR A 293 -32.17 -9.42 -13.32
CA TYR A 293 -30.92 -10.15 -13.57
C TYR A 293 -30.27 -10.63 -12.28
N GLU A 294 -29.56 -11.73 -12.37
CA GLU A 294 -28.70 -12.28 -11.33
C GLU A 294 -27.32 -12.55 -11.94
N ALA A 295 -26.27 -12.12 -11.26
CA ALA A 295 -24.89 -12.30 -11.72
C ALA A 295 -24.00 -12.82 -10.59
N ILE A 296 -23.12 -13.76 -10.90
CA ILE A 296 -22.00 -14.16 -10.05
C ILE A 296 -20.73 -13.71 -10.76
N ILE A 297 -19.97 -12.83 -10.12
CA ILE A 297 -18.68 -12.36 -10.61
C ILE A 297 -17.61 -13.01 -9.75
N LYS A 298 -16.67 -13.74 -10.37
CA LYS A 298 -15.49 -14.31 -9.71
C LYS A 298 -14.27 -13.61 -10.24
N PHE A 299 -13.61 -12.80 -9.41
CA PHE A 299 -12.38 -12.12 -9.78
C PHE A 299 -11.19 -13.08 -9.69
N ASN A 300 -10.33 -13.05 -10.70
CA ASN A 300 -9.00 -13.62 -10.64
C ASN A 300 -8.00 -12.58 -10.10
N LYS A 301 -6.78 -13.06 -9.82
CA LYS A 301 -5.71 -12.22 -9.29
C LYS A 301 -5.41 -11.05 -10.23
N PRO A 302 -5.44 -9.80 -9.74
CA PRO A 302 -4.99 -8.66 -10.52
C PRO A 302 -3.47 -8.66 -10.69
N SER A 303 -3.01 -8.01 -11.74
CA SER A 303 -1.61 -7.72 -11.99
C SER A 303 -1.46 -6.23 -12.28
N VAL A 304 -0.42 -5.64 -11.71
CA VAL A 304 -0.14 -4.21 -11.85
C VAL A 304 1.21 -4.08 -12.55
N LEU A 305 1.26 -3.26 -13.59
CA LEU A 305 2.47 -2.92 -14.31
C LEU A 305 2.74 -1.41 -14.15
N LEU A 306 3.91 -1.10 -13.60
CA LEU A 306 4.45 0.22 -13.40
C LEU A 306 5.08 0.70 -14.72
N LYS A 307 4.49 1.73 -15.30
CA LYS A 307 4.99 2.37 -16.52
C LYS A 307 5.42 3.80 -16.20
N GLU A 308 6.17 4.39 -17.11
CA GLU A 308 6.47 5.82 -17.05
C GLU A 308 5.15 6.63 -17.03
N GLU A 309 5.04 7.54 -16.07
CA GLU A 309 3.88 8.44 -15.83
C GLU A 309 2.52 7.78 -15.59
N THR A 310 2.41 6.45 -15.68
CA THR A 310 1.12 5.73 -15.68
C THR A 310 1.22 4.40 -14.95
N LEU A 311 0.07 3.93 -14.47
CA LEU A 311 -0.08 2.61 -13.92
C LEU A 311 -1.09 1.83 -14.75
N LYS A 312 -0.73 0.60 -15.06
CA LYS A 312 -1.59 -0.31 -15.80
C LYS A 312 -2.03 -1.43 -14.88
N VAL A 313 -3.33 -1.69 -14.80
CA VAL A 313 -3.88 -2.86 -14.10
C VAL A 313 -4.52 -3.80 -15.11
N ASP A 314 -4.07 -5.04 -15.10
CA ASP A 314 -4.67 -6.15 -15.83
C ASP A 314 -5.25 -7.15 -14.83
N GLY A 315 -6.40 -7.71 -15.12
CA GLY A 315 -7.01 -8.79 -14.37
C GLY A 315 -7.96 -9.57 -15.25
N GLU A 316 -8.53 -10.61 -14.67
CA GLU A 316 -9.56 -11.40 -15.33
C GLU A 316 -10.72 -11.58 -14.36
N ALA A 317 -11.93 -11.66 -14.88
CA ALA A 317 -13.09 -12.09 -14.12
C ALA A 317 -13.89 -13.13 -14.89
N LEU A 318 -14.52 -14.02 -14.15
CA LEU A 318 -15.49 -14.96 -14.68
C LEU A 318 -16.89 -14.52 -14.25
N LEU A 319 -17.74 -14.26 -15.24
CA LEU A 319 -19.12 -13.87 -15.05
C LEU A 319 -20.06 -15.03 -15.38
N GLU A 320 -20.96 -15.32 -14.45
CA GLU A 320 -22.15 -16.11 -14.68
C GLU A 320 -23.34 -15.17 -14.56
N LEU A 321 -24.12 -15.01 -15.62
CA LEU A 321 -25.18 -14.03 -15.72
C LEU A 321 -26.45 -14.70 -16.21
N THR A 322 -27.51 -14.56 -15.43
CA THR A 322 -28.86 -14.93 -15.82
C THR A 322 -29.75 -13.70 -15.78
N GLY A 323 -30.79 -13.69 -16.60
CA GLY A 323 -31.78 -12.64 -16.51
C GLY A 323 -33.04 -12.95 -17.29
N THR A 324 -34.08 -12.19 -16.98
CA THR A 324 -35.41 -12.34 -17.54
C THR A 324 -35.93 -10.97 -17.93
N LEU A 325 -36.16 -10.78 -19.22
CA LEU A 325 -36.85 -9.60 -19.74
C LEU A 325 -38.36 -9.79 -19.54
N ARG A 326 -38.98 -8.83 -18.87
CA ARG A 326 -40.39 -8.84 -18.48
C ARG A 326 -41.09 -7.63 -19.01
N ILE A 327 -42.35 -7.83 -19.37
CA ILE A 327 -43.25 -6.77 -19.81
C ILE A 327 -44.54 -6.81 -19.01
N GLU A 328 -44.96 -5.67 -18.51
CA GLU A 328 -46.29 -5.48 -17.95
C GLU A 328 -47.19 -4.88 -19.03
N LEU A 329 -48.27 -5.61 -19.33
CA LEU A 329 -49.28 -5.22 -20.30
C LEU A 329 -50.59 -4.95 -19.59
N ASP A 330 -51.31 -3.93 -20.06
CA ASP A 330 -52.74 -3.84 -19.88
C ASP A 330 -53.42 -4.57 -21.03
N ILE A 331 -54.11 -5.68 -20.73
CA ILE A 331 -54.81 -6.47 -21.75
C ILE A 331 -56.31 -6.22 -21.60
N GLY A 332 -56.89 -5.64 -22.63
CA GLY A 332 -58.32 -5.50 -22.82
C GLY A 332 -58.83 -6.53 -23.84
N LEU A 333 -59.96 -7.17 -23.54
CA LEU A 333 -60.75 -7.88 -24.53
C LEU A 333 -61.95 -7.00 -24.85
N GLU A 334 -62.07 -6.62 -26.11
CA GLU A 334 -63.16 -5.80 -26.61
C GLU A 334 -64.04 -6.65 -27.53
N PHE A 335 -65.35 -6.48 -27.41
CA PHE A 335 -66.31 -7.04 -28.32
C PHE A 335 -66.62 -6.00 -29.37
N ASP A 336 -66.14 -6.23 -30.59
CA ASP A 336 -66.52 -5.43 -31.75
C ASP A 336 -67.86 -5.97 -32.26
N THR A 337 -68.88 -5.12 -32.29
CA THR A 337 -70.21 -5.52 -32.76
C THR A 337 -70.32 -5.51 -34.28
N SER A 338 -69.40 -4.83 -34.97
CA SER A 338 -69.30 -4.76 -36.42
C SER A 338 -68.49 -5.92 -37.04
N GLY A 339 -67.67 -6.59 -36.22
CA GLY A 339 -67.05 -7.88 -36.52
C GLY A 339 -65.97 -7.77 -37.61
N PRO A 340 -66.10 -8.41 -38.78
CA PRO A 340 -65.07 -8.32 -39.82
C PRO A 340 -65.18 -7.07 -40.70
N ILE A 341 -66.13 -6.18 -40.43
CA ILE A 341 -66.40 -5.00 -41.27
C ILE A 341 -65.40 -3.89 -40.86
N PRO A 342 -64.61 -3.33 -41.79
CA PRO A 342 -63.63 -2.30 -41.43
C PRO A 342 -64.30 -1.03 -40.89
N ASP A 343 -63.74 -0.44 -39.83
CA ASP A 343 -64.20 0.81 -39.18
C ASP A 343 -64.36 2.00 -40.13
N THR A 344 -63.70 1.96 -41.29
CA THR A 344 -63.92 2.93 -42.37
C THR A 344 -65.38 2.95 -42.88
N VAL A 345 -66.10 1.85 -42.69
CA VAL A 345 -67.51 1.65 -43.07
C VAL A 345 -68.42 1.64 -41.84
N THR A 346 -67.86 1.41 -40.64
CA THR A 346 -68.54 1.43 -39.32
C THR A 346 -67.87 2.43 -38.35
N PRO A 347 -67.88 3.76 -38.64
CA PRO A 347 -67.10 4.74 -37.89
C PRO A 347 -67.67 5.12 -36.50
N TRP A 348 -68.70 4.42 -36.03
CA TRP A 348 -69.29 4.66 -34.71
C TRP A 348 -68.59 3.79 -33.66
N LYS A 349 -68.40 4.31 -32.44
CA LYS A 349 -67.76 3.53 -31.35
C LYS A 349 -68.69 2.40 -30.91
N ASP A 350 -68.47 1.19 -31.39
CA ASP A 350 -69.22 0.00 -30.99
C ASP A 350 -68.41 -1.05 -30.22
N ASP A 351 -67.10 -0.85 -30.08
CA ASP A 351 -66.25 -1.66 -29.22
C ASP A 351 -66.70 -1.59 -27.75
N ARG A 352 -67.03 -2.75 -27.18
CA ARG A 352 -67.37 -2.87 -25.76
C ARG A 352 -66.31 -3.66 -25.04
N LEU A 353 -65.64 -3.01 -24.08
CA LEU A 353 -64.69 -3.65 -23.19
C LEU A 353 -65.39 -4.74 -22.35
N ILE A 354 -65.09 -6.01 -22.65
CA ILE A 354 -65.63 -7.18 -21.95
C ILE A 354 -64.84 -7.42 -20.67
N ARG A 355 -63.51 -7.32 -20.76
CA ARG A 355 -62.62 -7.62 -19.65
C ARG A 355 -61.33 -6.85 -19.80
N LYS A 356 -60.83 -6.31 -18.69
CA LYS A 356 -59.53 -5.66 -18.61
C LYS A 356 -58.72 -6.26 -17.47
N GLY A 357 -57.44 -6.44 -17.69
CA GLY A 357 -56.55 -6.96 -16.65
C GLY A 357 -55.09 -6.75 -16.98
N LYS A 358 -54.32 -6.50 -15.94
CA LYS A 358 -52.87 -6.43 -16.04
C LYS A 358 -52.27 -7.82 -16.11
N ARG A 359 -51.31 -8.01 -17.00
CA ARG A 359 -50.49 -9.23 -17.06
C ARG A 359 -49.02 -8.90 -17.18
N VAL A 360 -48.22 -9.62 -16.42
CA VAL A 360 -46.76 -9.64 -16.60
C VAL A 360 -46.42 -10.86 -17.44
N ILE A 361 -45.66 -10.66 -18.50
CA ILE A 361 -45.22 -11.71 -19.41
C ILE A 361 -43.69 -11.71 -19.41
N ASP A 362 -43.12 -12.90 -19.24
CA ASP A 362 -41.69 -13.14 -19.42
C ASP A 362 -41.45 -13.30 -20.93
N LEU A 363 -40.78 -12.31 -21.53
CA LEU A 363 -40.52 -12.29 -22.97
C LEU A 363 -39.36 -13.21 -23.33
N PHE A 364 -38.26 -13.09 -22.60
CA PHE A 364 -37.04 -13.84 -22.84
C PHE A 364 -36.32 -14.10 -21.52
N THR A 365 -35.82 -15.32 -21.35
CA THR A 365 -34.86 -15.66 -20.31
C THR A 365 -33.50 -15.90 -20.95
N PHE A 366 -32.43 -15.52 -20.26
CA PHE A 366 -31.07 -15.81 -20.67
C PHE A 366 -30.26 -16.37 -19.51
N ASP A 367 -29.34 -17.27 -19.87
CA ASP A 367 -28.37 -17.90 -18.99
C ASP A 367 -27.06 -18.00 -19.76
N LYS A 368 -26.06 -17.22 -19.33
CA LYS A 368 -24.70 -17.24 -19.86
C LYS A 368 -23.77 -17.53 -18.71
N ARG A 369 -23.07 -18.65 -18.78
CA ARG A 369 -22.12 -19.07 -17.76
C ARG A 369 -20.71 -18.99 -18.31
N ARG A 370 -19.76 -18.67 -17.43
CA ARG A 370 -18.32 -18.68 -17.73
C ARG A 370 -17.94 -17.69 -18.84
N VAL A 371 -18.53 -16.50 -18.82
CA VAL A 371 -18.06 -15.39 -19.65
C VAL A 371 -16.75 -14.90 -19.05
N TYR A 372 -15.66 -15.03 -19.80
CA TYR A 372 -14.37 -14.49 -19.42
C TYR A 372 -14.35 -13.00 -19.75
N ILE A 373 -13.93 -12.21 -18.78
CA ILE A 373 -13.84 -10.78 -18.87
C ILE A 373 -12.39 -10.39 -18.64
N ASP A 374 -11.80 -9.78 -19.66
CA ASP A 374 -10.50 -9.15 -19.52
C ASP A 374 -10.69 -7.78 -18.87
N LEU A 375 -10.11 -7.62 -17.69
CA LEU A 375 -10.16 -6.38 -16.92
C LEU A 375 -8.88 -5.61 -17.20
N PHE A 376 -8.95 -4.62 -18.09
CA PHE A 376 -7.80 -3.82 -18.48
C PHE A 376 -8.05 -2.34 -18.22
N ASP A 377 -7.18 -1.71 -17.44
CA ASP A 377 -7.10 -0.25 -17.29
C ASP A 377 -5.66 0.22 -17.48
N ALA A 378 -5.42 0.98 -18.55
CA ALA A 378 -4.13 1.61 -18.83
C ALA A 378 -3.95 2.98 -18.16
N ARG A 379 -4.96 3.47 -17.43
CA ARG A 379 -4.99 4.78 -16.76
C ARG A 379 -5.40 4.65 -15.30
N ALA A 380 -5.04 3.53 -14.67
CA ALA A 380 -5.23 3.38 -13.25
C ALA A 380 -4.39 4.41 -12.49
N THR A 381 -4.87 4.85 -11.33
CA THR A 381 -4.17 5.84 -10.50
C THR A 381 -3.74 5.22 -9.18
N LEU A 382 -2.71 5.80 -8.57
CA LEU A 382 -2.36 5.50 -7.19
C LEU A 382 -3.17 6.38 -6.25
N VAL A 383 -3.71 5.76 -5.21
CA VAL A 383 -4.34 6.44 -4.08
C VAL A 383 -3.65 6.03 -2.80
N LEU A 384 -3.54 6.96 -1.86
CA LEU A 384 -3.04 6.69 -0.52
C LEU A 384 -4.21 6.37 0.40
N ASP A 385 -4.09 5.28 1.13
CA ASP A 385 -5.08 4.93 2.15
C ASP A 385 -4.76 5.50 3.54
N ILE A 386 -5.59 5.17 4.53
CA ILE A 386 -5.44 5.65 5.92
C ILE A 386 -4.10 5.20 6.54
N GLY A 387 -3.61 4.03 6.16
CA GLY A 387 -2.30 3.52 6.58
C GLY A 387 -1.14 4.04 5.72
N LYS A 388 -1.39 5.06 4.90
CA LYS A 388 -0.47 5.61 3.90
C LYS A 388 0.08 4.54 2.96
N ARG A 389 -0.72 3.56 2.60
CA ARG A 389 -0.37 2.54 1.60
C ARG A 389 -0.72 3.04 0.22
N LEU A 390 0.14 2.78 -0.75
CA LEU A 390 -0.20 2.99 -2.16
C LEU A 390 -1.10 1.86 -2.63
N LEU A 391 -2.30 2.22 -3.05
CA LEU A 391 -3.27 1.33 -3.67
C LEU A 391 -3.50 1.75 -5.13
N ALA A 392 -3.54 0.79 -6.04
CA ALA A 392 -3.95 1.01 -7.41
C ALA A 392 -5.49 1.00 -7.49
N GLN A 393 -6.04 2.10 -7.99
CA GLN A 393 -7.46 2.27 -8.27
C GLN A 393 -7.71 2.17 -9.78
N ILE A 394 -8.70 1.35 -10.13
CA ILE A 394 -9.17 1.19 -11.51
C ILE A 394 -10.36 2.12 -11.76
N HIS A 395 -10.41 2.73 -12.95
CA HIS A 395 -11.48 3.65 -13.35
C HIS A 395 -12.47 3.06 -14.36
N GLY A 396 -12.06 2.05 -15.10
CA GLY A 396 -12.90 1.48 -16.14
C GLY A 396 -12.31 0.20 -16.72
N PHE A 397 -13.19 -0.62 -17.27
CA PHE A 397 -12.81 -1.83 -17.99
C PHE A 397 -13.39 -1.77 -19.39
N ASN A 398 -12.63 -2.19 -20.39
CA ASN A 398 -13.23 -2.46 -21.67
C ASN A 398 -13.91 -3.84 -21.63
N LEU A 399 -15.16 -3.85 -21.19
CA LEU A 399 -15.98 -5.06 -21.10
C LEU A 399 -16.59 -5.38 -22.47
N ASP A 400 -15.90 -6.23 -23.23
CA ASP A 400 -16.53 -6.95 -24.33
C ASP A 400 -17.14 -8.24 -23.79
N LEU A 401 -18.39 -8.15 -23.34
CA LEU A 401 -19.10 -9.31 -22.81
C LEU A 401 -19.51 -10.32 -23.91
N ASP A 402 -19.21 -10.02 -25.20
CA ASP A 402 -19.57 -10.80 -26.40
C ASP A 402 -20.99 -11.40 -26.32
N ILE A 403 -21.92 -10.55 -25.86
CA ILE A 403 -23.26 -11.04 -25.57
C ILE A 403 -24.10 -10.94 -26.82
N ASP A 404 -24.11 -12.05 -27.56
CA ASP A 404 -25.02 -12.33 -28.67
C ASP A 404 -26.46 -12.55 -28.16
N TRP A 405 -26.99 -11.54 -27.48
CA TRP A 405 -28.40 -11.49 -27.12
C TRP A 405 -29.20 -11.13 -28.36
N ASN A 406 -30.24 -11.93 -28.65
CA ASN A 406 -31.33 -11.59 -29.59
C ASN A 406 -32.19 -10.44 -29.02
N LEU A 407 -31.54 -9.35 -28.65
CA LEU A 407 -32.09 -8.12 -28.10
C LEU A 407 -31.58 -6.97 -28.99
N PRO A 408 -32.33 -5.86 -29.05
CA PRO A 408 -31.86 -4.63 -29.68
C PRO A 408 -30.46 -4.23 -29.19
N ARG A 409 -29.60 -3.77 -30.11
CA ARG A 409 -28.20 -3.38 -29.81
C ARG A 409 -28.11 -2.31 -28.72
N SER A 410 -29.09 -1.42 -28.64
CA SER A 410 -29.20 -0.37 -27.62
C SER A 410 -29.31 -0.96 -26.21
N LEU A 411 -30.16 -1.99 -26.04
CA LEU A 411 -30.36 -2.70 -24.78
C LEU A 411 -29.13 -3.50 -24.38
N ASN A 412 -28.50 -4.20 -25.31
CA ASN A 412 -27.26 -4.94 -25.04
C ASN A 412 -26.17 -4.02 -24.51
N ARG A 413 -26.00 -2.84 -25.13
CA ARG A 413 -25.04 -1.83 -24.67
C ARG A 413 -25.42 -1.23 -23.32
N ALA A 414 -26.69 -0.93 -23.09
CA ALA A 414 -27.14 -0.33 -21.84
C ALA A 414 -26.95 -1.30 -20.67
N LEU A 415 -27.22 -2.58 -20.89
CA LEU A 415 -27.00 -3.63 -19.91
C LEU A 415 -25.51 -3.91 -19.69
N GLY A 416 -24.71 -4.00 -20.77
CA GLY A 416 -23.26 -4.14 -20.65
C GLY A 416 -22.64 -3.04 -19.81
N ARG A 417 -23.02 -1.77 -20.04
CA ARG A 417 -22.59 -0.62 -19.23
C ARG A 417 -23.07 -0.68 -17.78
N HIS A 418 -24.26 -1.22 -17.53
CA HIS A 418 -24.77 -1.35 -16.17
C HIS A 418 -23.97 -2.41 -15.40
N ILE A 419 -23.78 -3.59 -15.98
CA ILE A 419 -22.96 -4.67 -15.41
C ILE A 419 -21.51 -4.20 -15.22
N GLU A 420 -20.95 -3.47 -16.19
CA GLU A 420 -19.63 -2.85 -16.07
C GLU A 420 -19.48 -1.97 -14.82
N LYS A 421 -20.43 -1.07 -14.58
CA LYS A 421 -20.41 -0.22 -13.39
C LYS A 421 -20.45 -1.03 -12.10
N GLU A 422 -21.30 -2.06 -12.05
CA GLU A 422 -21.38 -2.95 -10.90
C GLU A 422 -20.06 -3.71 -10.69
N ILE A 423 -19.46 -4.27 -11.75
CA ILE A 423 -18.16 -4.94 -11.68
C ILE A 423 -17.07 -3.98 -11.16
N ILE A 424 -16.97 -2.77 -11.71
CA ILE A 424 -16.01 -1.74 -11.26
C ILE A 424 -16.19 -1.44 -9.78
N SER A 425 -17.44 -1.27 -9.32
CA SER A 425 -17.73 -0.97 -7.91
C SER A 425 -17.31 -2.06 -6.93
N GLN A 426 -17.23 -3.32 -7.39
CA GLN A 426 -16.86 -4.47 -6.55
C GLN A 426 -15.39 -4.85 -6.70
N PHE A 427 -14.69 -4.27 -7.68
CA PHE A 427 -13.28 -4.55 -7.88
C PHE A 427 -12.45 -3.90 -6.76
N PRO A 428 -11.56 -4.66 -6.10
CA PRO A 428 -10.82 -4.16 -4.95
C PRO A 428 -9.76 -3.13 -5.36
N LEU A 429 -9.43 -2.24 -4.42
CA LEU A 429 -8.22 -1.43 -4.50
C LEU A 429 -7.01 -2.33 -4.29
N VAL A 430 -6.07 -2.36 -5.25
CA VAL A 430 -4.97 -3.34 -5.23
C VAL A 430 -3.75 -2.74 -4.53
N PRO A 431 -3.29 -3.27 -3.39
CA PRO A 431 -2.11 -2.73 -2.71
C PRO A 431 -0.84 -2.98 -3.53
N VAL A 432 -0.10 -1.91 -3.82
CA VAL A 432 1.17 -1.97 -4.54
C VAL A 432 2.37 -1.71 -3.63
N SER A 433 2.15 -1.10 -2.46
CA SER A 433 3.19 -0.86 -1.46
C SER A 433 2.77 -1.37 -0.09
N PRO A 434 3.75 -1.62 0.82
CA PRO A 434 3.47 -1.69 2.24
C PRO A 434 3.03 -0.32 2.80
N SER A 435 2.64 -0.28 4.08
CA SER A 435 2.34 0.96 4.80
C SER A 435 3.56 1.88 4.82
N ILE A 436 3.38 3.11 4.34
CA ILE A 436 4.38 4.17 4.47
C ILE A 436 4.34 4.62 5.93
N ILE A 437 5.50 4.63 6.57
CA ILE A 437 5.69 4.65 8.02
C ILE A 437 4.98 5.82 8.70
N SER A 438 4.16 5.49 9.71
CA SER A 438 3.73 6.40 10.76
C SER A 438 3.64 5.62 12.07
N GLN A 439 4.38 6.01 13.10
CA GLN A 439 4.41 5.24 14.36
C GLN A 439 4.89 6.03 15.57
N ASN A 440 4.60 5.48 16.74
CA ASN A 440 5.16 5.96 17.99
C ASN A 440 6.49 5.23 18.29
N ILE A 441 7.51 5.96 18.72
CA ILE A 441 8.79 5.36 19.14
C ILE A 441 8.60 4.78 20.53
N GLU A 442 8.90 3.49 20.66
CA GLU A 442 8.79 2.76 21.93
C GLU A 442 9.62 3.45 23.02
N GLY A 443 9.02 3.65 24.20
CA GLY A 443 9.66 4.36 25.31
C GLY A 443 9.62 5.88 25.23
N SER A 444 8.94 6.47 24.23
CA SER A 444 8.84 7.94 24.09
C SER A 444 7.41 8.41 23.75
N SER A 445 7.18 9.72 23.84
CA SER A 445 5.97 10.38 23.29
C SER A 445 6.12 10.79 21.82
N VAL A 446 7.27 10.50 21.21
CA VAL A 446 7.59 10.98 19.86
C VAL A 446 6.90 10.12 18.81
N TYR A 447 5.97 10.75 18.09
CA TYR A 447 5.31 10.17 16.94
C TYR A 447 6.00 10.61 15.64
N VAL A 448 6.50 9.64 14.89
CA VAL A 448 7.12 9.84 13.57
C VAL A 448 6.06 9.69 12.50
N ASP A 449 5.97 10.67 11.61
CA ASP A 449 5.01 10.69 10.51
C ASP A 449 5.68 11.09 9.19
N LEU A 450 5.31 10.43 8.08
CA LEU A 450 5.80 10.78 6.74
C LEU A 450 4.85 11.73 6.00
N ASP A 451 5.33 12.91 5.65
CA ASP A 451 4.67 13.90 4.82
C ASP A 451 5.11 13.73 3.36
N ILE A 452 4.29 12.98 2.60
CA ILE A 452 4.54 12.64 1.20
C ILE A 452 4.43 13.90 0.33
N LYS A 453 5.50 14.20 -0.40
CA LYS A 453 5.61 15.37 -1.29
C LYS A 453 5.31 15.04 -2.73
N ASP A 454 5.87 13.94 -3.21
CA ASP A 454 5.71 13.52 -4.60
C ASP A 454 5.73 12.00 -4.72
N ILE A 455 5.03 11.50 -5.74
CA ILE A 455 5.02 10.09 -6.14
C ILE A 455 5.32 10.05 -7.63
N ILE A 456 6.54 9.62 -7.97
CA ILE A 456 7.03 9.59 -9.34
C ILE A 456 6.94 8.16 -9.88
N HIS A 457 6.32 8.05 -11.05
CA HIS A 457 6.23 6.80 -11.80
C HIS A 457 7.40 6.71 -12.79
N ARG A 458 8.23 5.67 -12.64
CA ARG A 458 9.25 5.31 -13.62
C ARG A 458 8.94 3.93 -14.18
N GLU A 459 9.49 3.62 -15.35
CA GLU A 459 9.33 2.28 -15.92
C GLU A 459 9.89 1.24 -14.94
N GLY A 460 9.01 0.37 -14.43
CA GLY A 460 9.37 -0.69 -13.48
C GLY A 460 9.57 -0.26 -12.03
N GLU A 461 9.40 1.02 -11.66
CA GLU A 461 9.67 1.52 -10.31
C GLU A 461 8.72 2.66 -9.90
N ILE A 462 8.35 2.70 -8.62
CA ILE A 462 7.69 3.86 -7.99
C ILE A 462 8.68 4.51 -7.03
N VAL A 463 8.85 5.82 -7.15
CA VAL A 463 9.67 6.61 -6.21
C VAL A 463 8.76 7.54 -5.41
N ILE A 464 8.86 7.48 -4.09
CA ILE A 464 8.10 8.33 -3.18
C ILE A 464 9.06 9.28 -2.50
N HIS A 465 8.85 10.58 -2.70
CA HIS A 465 9.58 11.63 -2.00
C HIS A 465 8.77 12.08 -0.80
N SER A 466 9.40 12.11 0.36
CA SER A 466 8.72 12.52 1.59
C SER A 466 9.63 13.28 2.54
N ASN A 467 8.99 14.05 3.41
CA ASN A 467 9.62 14.69 4.56
C ASN A 467 9.14 14.00 5.84
N ILE A 468 9.97 14.03 6.87
CA ILE A 468 9.61 13.46 8.17
C ILE A 468 9.15 14.58 9.11
N VAL A 469 8.00 14.34 9.73
CA VAL A 469 7.40 15.21 10.74
C VAL A 469 7.39 14.46 12.07
N TYR A 470 8.05 15.03 13.08
CA TYR A 470 7.96 14.56 14.45
C TYR A 470 6.85 15.34 15.14
N LYS A 471 5.90 14.61 15.74
CA LYS A 471 4.84 15.15 16.58
C LYS A 471 5.10 14.71 18.01
N ILE A 472 4.96 15.64 18.94
CA ILE A 472 5.12 15.42 20.39
C ILE A 472 3.75 15.60 21.03
#